data_AF-A0A9P8MEF0-F1
#
_entry.id   AF-A0A9P8MEF0-F1
#
_cell.length_a   1.000
_cell.length_b   1.000
_cell.length_c   1.000
_cell.angle_alpha   90.00
_cell.angle_beta   90.00
_cell.angle_gamma   90.00
#
_symmetry.space_group_name_H-M   'P 1'
#
loop_
_entity.id
_entity.type
_entity.pdbx_description
1 polymer ?
#
loop_
_entity_poly.entity_id
_entity_poly.type
_entity_poly.pdbx_seq_one_letter_code
_entity_poly.pdbx_strand_id
1 'polypeptide(L)'
;MPEDRGFPRFLPRIGNKIRVVIGKPANVDTLFRREREKWKQLVQKGDPEILTHGHEAVQLRIQVAKSVRDEVAKLRESIGLPPEQDETAALASTWSKEPNKRKFKSPVDGSLVNRV
;
A
#
# COMPACT_ATOMS: atom_id res chain seq x y z
N MET A 1 -0.51 -9.95 10.81
CA MET A 1 -1.40 -10.15 11.98
C MET A 1 -1.10 -11.52 12.57
N PRO A 2 -0.89 -11.69 13.88
CA PRO A 2 -0.69 -13.01 14.46
C PRO A 2 -1.95 -13.85 14.28
N GLU A 3 -1.82 -15.06 13.75
CA GLU A 3 -2.92 -15.99 13.50
C GLU A 3 -3.51 -16.53 14.82
N ASP A 4 -2.72 -16.54 15.90
CA ASP A 4 -3.09 -17.07 17.22
C ASP A 4 -3.99 -16.14 18.07
N ARG A 5 -4.59 -15.12 17.45
CA ARG A 5 -5.37 -14.10 18.18
C ARG A 5 -6.81 -14.54 18.40
N GLY A 6 -7.22 -14.65 19.66
CA GLY A 6 -8.62 -14.86 20.05
C GLY A 6 -9.55 -13.67 19.72
N PHE A 7 -10.86 -13.89 19.81
CA PHE A 7 -11.88 -12.87 19.64
C PHE A 7 -11.95 -11.93 20.86
N PRO A 8 -12.17 -10.60 20.71
CA PRO A 8 -12.36 -9.86 19.46
C PRO A 8 -11.06 -9.39 18.80
N ARG A 9 -10.86 -9.81 17.53
CA ARG A 9 -9.66 -9.46 16.75
C ARG A 9 -9.63 -8.02 16.24
N PHE A 10 -10.79 -7.37 16.17
CA PHE A 10 -10.94 -6.01 15.63
C PHE A 10 -10.51 -4.93 16.62
N LEU A 11 -10.44 -5.24 17.92
CA LEU A 11 -9.97 -4.28 18.91
C LEU A 11 -8.44 -4.13 18.84
N PRO A 12 -7.92 -2.89 18.96
CA PRO A 12 -6.50 -2.66 19.18
C PRO A 12 -6.04 -3.41 20.43
N ARG A 13 -4.75 -3.76 20.49
CA ARG A 13 -4.20 -4.19 21.78
C ARG A 13 -4.32 -3.03 22.76
N ILE A 14 -4.84 -3.32 23.95
CA ILE A 14 -4.90 -2.36 25.05
C ILE A 14 -3.49 -1.83 25.29
N GLY A 15 -3.34 -0.50 25.37
CA GLY A 15 -2.05 0.20 25.51
C GLY A 15 -1.48 0.77 24.21
N ASN A 16 -1.96 0.37 23.03
CA ASN A 16 -1.52 0.96 21.77
C ASN A 16 -2.20 2.32 21.53
N LYS A 17 -1.40 3.36 21.32
CA LYS A 17 -1.90 4.69 20.92
C LYS A 17 -2.13 4.70 19.41
N ILE A 18 -3.38 4.76 18.98
CA ILE A 18 -3.74 4.94 17.57
C ILE A 18 -3.98 6.41 17.31
N ARG A 19 -3.39 6.93 16.23
CA ARG A 19 -3.66 8.26 15.70
C ARG A 19 -4.23 8.10 14.30
N VAL A 20 -5.46 8.57 14.08
CA VAL A 20 -6.06 8.69 12.75
C VAL A 20 -5.95 10.15 12.34
N VAL A 21 -5.43 10.41 11.14
CA VAL A 21 -5.31 11.77 10.61
C VAL A 21 -5.94 11.82 9.23
N ILE A 22 -6.74 12.86 8.99
CA ILE A 22 -7.30 13.19 7.69
C ILE A 22 -6.56 14.43 7.19
N GLY A 23 -5.94 14.33 6.02
CA GLY A 23 -5.20 15.43 5.40
C GLY A 23 -6.11 16.48 4.76
N LYS A 24 -5.47 17.51 4.20
CA LYS A 24 -6.18 18.47 3.33
C LYS A 24 -6.69 17.75 2.08
N PRO A 25 -7.91 18.07 1.59
CA PRO A 25 -8.42 17.47 0.38
C PRO A 25 -7.55 17.87 -0.81
N ALA A 26 -7.13 16.88 -1.60
CA ALA A 26 -6.38 17.11 -2.82
C ALA A 26 -7.31 17.25 -4.02
N ASN A 27 -6.93 18.07 -5.02
CA ASN A 27 -7.72 18.22 -6.24
C ASN A 27 -7.51 17.00 -7.16
N VAL A 28 -8.42 16.05 -7.04
CA VAL A 28 -8.41 14.76 -7.76
C VAL A 28 -8.48 14.91 -9.27
N ASP A 29 -9.19 15.94 -9.76
CA ASP A 29 -9.38 16.14 -11.20
C ASP A 29 -8.13 16.70 -11.87
N THR A 30 -7.29 17.43 -11.13
CA THR A 30 -5.96 17.80 -11.61
C THR A 30 -4.95 16.67 -11.44
N LEU A 31 -4.97 15.97 -10.30
CA LEU A 31 -3.97 14.94 -9.98
C LEU A 31 -4.08 13.73 -10.88
N PHE A 32 -5.31 13.25 -11.14
CA PHE A 32 -5.54 12.00 -11.88
C PHE A 32 -6.02 12.23 -13.32
N ARG A 33 -5.90 13.46 -13.84
CA ARG A 33 -6.41 13.81 -15.17
C ARG A 33 -5.81 12.91 -16.25
N ARG A 34 -4.49 12.83 -16.27
CA ARG A 34 -3.72 12.13 -17.30
C ARG A 34 -3.99 10.63 -17.27
N GLU A 35 -4.09 10.08 -16.07
CA GLU A 35 -4.36 8.68 -15.83
C GLU A 35 -5.77 8.31 -16.29
N ARG A 36 -6.76 9.16 -15.99
CA ARG A 36 -8.14 9.01 -16.46
C ARG A 36 -8.24 9.10 -17.98
N GLU A 37 -7.52 10.02 -18.61
CA GLU A 37 -7.48 10.14 -20.08
C GLU A 37 -6.88 8.90 -20.73
N LYS A 38 -5.74 8.40 -20.22
CA LYS A 38 -5.13 7.15 -20.67
C LYS A 38 -6.06 5.96 -20.49
N TRP A 39 -6.75 5.86 -19.34
CA TRP A 39 -7.72 4.80 -19.11
C TRP A 39 -8.87 4.84 -20.12
N LYS A 40 -9.42 6.03 -20.38
CA LYS A 40 -10.48 6.21 -21.40
C LYS A 40 -10.02 5.74 -22.78
N GLN A 41 -8.79 6.05 -23.18
CA GLN A 41 -8.22 5.58 -24.44
C GLN A 41 -8.08 4.05 -24.48
N LEU A 42 -7.67 3.44 -23.37
CA LEU A 42 -7.59 1.98 -23.27
C LEU A 42 -8.98 1.33 -23.36
N VAL A 43 -9.97 1.87 -22.66
CA VAL A 43 -11.34 1.36 -22.67
C VAL A 43 -11.97 1.47 -24.05
N GLN A 44 -11.66 2.52 -24.82
CA GLN A 44 -12.11 2.64 -26.21
C GLN A 44 -11.61 1.53 -27.13
N LYS A 45 -10.45 0.92 -26.83
CA LYS A 45 -9.95 -0.26 -27.56
C LYS A 45 -10.81 -1.51 -27.30
N GLY A 46 -11.58 -1.53 -26.20
CA GLY A 46 -12.66 -2.49 -25.97
C GLY A 46 -12.27 -3.93 -25.63
N ASP A 47 -10.98 -4.28 -25.61
CA ASP A 47 -10.52 -5.65 -25.35
C ASP A 47 -10.35 -5.92 -23.83
N PRO A 48 -11.17 -6.81 -23.24
CA PRO A 48 -11.09 -7.14 -21.82
C PRO A 48 -9.73 -7.71 -21.38
N GLU A 49 -9.05 -8.46 -22.25
CA GLU A 49 -7.75 -9.07 -21.92
C GLU A 49 -6.66 -8.01 -21.84
N ILE A 50 -6.68 -7.03 -22.75
CA ILE A 50 -5.78 -5.87 -22.72
C ILE A 50 -6.05 -4.98 -21.51
N LEU A 51 -7.33 -4.77 -21.14
CA LEU A 51 -7.67 -3.98 -19.95
C LEU A 51 -7.23 -4.66 -18.64
N THR A 52 -7.19 -6.00 -18.62
CA THR A 52 -6.87 -6.77 -17.41
C THR A 52 -5.37 -7.07 -17.28
N HIS A 53 -4.73 -7.49 -18.37
CA HIS A 53 -3.35 -7.98 -18.38
C HIS A 53 -2.42 -7.21 -19.31
N GLY A 54 -2.98 -6.36 -20.19
CA GLY A 54 -2.20 -5.54 -21.09
C GLY A 54 -1.21 -4.66 -20.32
N HIS A 55 0.02 -4.62 -20.82
CA HIS A 55 1.13 -3.91 -20.17
C HIS A 55 0.77 -2.45 -19.87
N GLU A 56 0.12 -1.75 -20.80
CA GLU A 56 -0.33 -0.35 -20.60
C GLU A 56 -1.30 -0.22 -19.41
N ALA A 57 -2.26 -1.13 -19.27
CA ALA A 57 -3.24 -1.11 -18.18
C ALA A 57 -2.61 -1.47 -16.82
N VAL A 58 -1.64 -2.38 -16.79
CA VAL A 58 -0.86 -2.70 -15.58
C VAL A 58 -0.04 -1.49 -15.15
N GLN A 59 0.69 -0.87 -16.08
CA GLN A 59 1.51 0.31 -15.79
C GLN A 59 0.67 1.48 -15.28
N LEU A 60 -0.52 1.68 -15.85
CA LEU A 60 -1.44 2.72 -15.40
C LEU A 60 -1.87 2.52 -13.93
N ARG A 61 -2.16 1.27 -13.54
CA ARG A 61 -2.50 0.94 -12.14
C ARG A 61 -1.31 1.19 -11.19
N ILE A 62 -0.10 0.82 -11.61
CA ILE A 62 1.12 1.08 -10.84
C ILE A 62 1.32 2.59 -10.65
N GLN A 63 1.15 3.40 -11.70
CA GLN A 63 1.27 4.85 -11.64
C GLN A 63 0.26 5.46 -10.67
N VAL A 64 -1.03 5.10 -10.80
CA VAL A 64 -2.09 5.59 -9.90
C VAL A 64 -1.79 5.22 -8.44
N ALA A 65 -1.40 3.98 -8.18
CA ALA A 65 -1.05 3.53 -6.83
C ALA A 65 0.12 4.32 -6.24
N LYS A 66 1.15 4.60 -7.07
CA LYS A 66 2.29 5.45 -6.67
C LYS A 66 1.84 6.87 -6.33
N SER A 67 1.06 7.52 -7.19
CA SER A 67 0.57 8.88 -6.95
C SER A 67 -0.25 9.00 -5.66
N VAL A 68 -1.08 8.00 -5.36
CA VAL A 68 -1.81 7.95 -4.07
C VAL A 68 -0.84 7.85 -2.90
N ARG A 69 0.19 7.01 -3.00
CA ARG A 69 1.18 6.87 -1.93
C ARG A 69 2.01 8.14 -1.75
N ASP A 70 2.33 8.86 -2.82
CA ASP A 70 3.05 10.13 -2.76
C ASP A 70 2.22 11.19 -1.98
N GLU A 71 0.90 11.25 -2.17
CA GLU A 71 0.03 12.13 -1.37
C GLU A 71 -0.02 11.71 0.11
N VAL A 72 0.02 10.40 0.40
CA VAL A 72 0.11 9.88 1.77
C VAL A 72 1.47 10.21 2.40
N ALA A 73 2.56 10.19 1.62
CA ALA A 73 3.90 10.60 2.09
C ALA A 73 3.92 12.09 2.48
N LYS A 74 3.29 12.96 1.69
CA LYS A 74 3.10 14.38 2.05
C LYS A 74 2.33 14.53 3.37
N LEU A 75 1.25 13.76 3.55
CA LEU A 75 0.47 13.77 4.79
C LEU A 75 1.32 13.31 5.98
N ARG A 76 2.12 12.25 5.80
CA ARG A 76 3.06 11.72 6.80
C ARG A 76 4.04 12.80 7.28
N GLU A 77 4.69 13.49 6.35
CA GLU A 77 5.61 14.58 6.68
C GLU A 77 4.88 15.73 7.39
N SER A 78 3.68 16.10 6.92
CA SER A 78 2.89 17.19 7.52
C SER A 78 2.50 16.95 8.98
N ILE A 79 2.47 15.70 9.45
CA ILE A 79 2.17 15.34 10.84
C ILE A 79 3.42 15.12 11.70
N GLY A 80 4.60 15.43 11.15
CA GLY A 80 5.90 15.35 11.83
C GLY A 80 6.55 13.96 11.82
N LEU A 81 6.09 13.04 10.97
CA LEU A 81 6.78 11.76 10.78
C LEU A 81 7.92 11.92 9.77
N PRO A 82 9.02 11.14 9.90
CA PRO A 82 10.14 11.22 8.96
C PRO A 82 9.68 10.82 7.55
N PRO A 83 10.29 11.38 6.49
CA PRO A 83 9.96 11.03 5.11
C PRO A 83 10.16 9.53 4.86
N GLU A 84 9.41 8.98 3.90
CA GLU A 84 9.61 7.61 3.43
C GLU A 84 11.00 7.52 2.78
N GLN A 85 11.83 6.58 3.24
CA GLN A 85 13.22 6.46 2.78
C GLN A 85 13.34 5.49 1.59
N ASP A 86 12.44 4.52 1.52
CA ASP A 86 12.45 3.51 0.47
C ASP A 86 11.49 3.92 -0.66
N GLU A 87 12.05 4.39 -1.77
CA GLU A 87 11.30 4.73 -2.98
C GLU A 87 10.56 3.52 -3.57
N THR A 88 11.05 2.31 -3.30
CA THR A 88 10.43 1.07 -3.76
C THR A 88 9.27 0.63 -2.87
N ALA A 89 9.08 1.24 -1.69
CA ALA A 89 7.98 0.91 -0.79
C ALA A 89 6.59 1.09 -1.45
N ALA A 90 6.52 1.90 -2.52
CA ALA A 90 5.34 2.09 -3.35
C ALA A 90 5.03 0.93 -4.33
N LEU A 91 6.01 0.07 -4.61
CA LEU A 91 5.90 -0.98 -5.61
C LEU A 91 5.39 -2.28 -4.99
N ALA A 92 4.44 -2.92 -5.66
CA ALA A 92 3.94 -4.24 -5.24
C ALA A 92 5.05 -5.31 -5.22
N SER A 93 6.05 -5.19 -6.10
CA SER A 93 7.20 -6.09 -6.16
C SER A 93 8.01 -6.11 -4.86
N THR A 94 8.12 -4.97 -4.17
CA THR A 94 8.85 -4.86 -2.91
C THR A 94 8.23 -5.73 -1.82
N TRP A 95 6.91 -5.83 -1.82
CA TRP A 95 6.13 -6.63 -0.86
C TRP A 95 5.82 -8.05 -1.34
N SER A 96 6.24 -8.43 -2.55
CA SER A 96 5.94 -9.75 -3.14
C SER A 96 6.42 -10.94 -2.29
N LYS A 97 7.43 -10.72 -1.44
CA LYS A 97 7.99 -11.72 -0.52
C LYS A 97 7.35 -11.68 0.87
N GLU A 98 6.41 -10.78 1.11
CA GLU A 98 5.71 -10.67 2.38
C GLU A 98 4.40 -11.49 2.43
N PRO A 99 4.09 -12.13 3.57
CA PRO A 99 4.95 -12.26 4.75
C PRO A 99 6.13 -13.20 4.46
N ASN A 100 7.31 -12.86 4.98
CA ASN A 100 8.46 -13.76 4.92
C ASN A 100 8.07 -15.05 5.67
N LYS A 101 7.80 -16.13 4.92
CA LYS A 101 7.29 -17.40 5.49
C LYS A 101 8.29 -18.08 6.41
N ARG A 102 9.55 -17.64 6.43
CA ARG A 102 10.60 -18.14 7.32
C ARG A 102 10.36 -17.60 8.74
N LYS A 103 9.47 -18.29 9.46
CA LYS A 103 9.27 -18.10 10.89
C LYS A 103 10.42 -18.79 11.64
N PHE A 104 11.09 -18.07 12.54
CA PHE A 104 12.13 -18.62 13.40
C PHE A 104 11.56 -18.91 14.79
N LYS A 105 12.01 -19.99 15.43
CA LYS A 105 11.61 -20.30 16.80
C LYS A 105 12.51 -19.54 17.77
N SER A 106 11.94 -18.57 18.48
CA SER A 106 12.62 -17.80 19.52
C SER A 106 13.27 -18.75 20.55
N PRO A 107 14.55 -18.57 20.90
CA PRO A 107 15.22 -19.42 21.90
C PRO A 107 14.75 -19.12 23.33
N VAL A 108 14.04 -18.00 23.54
CA VAL A 108 13.66 -17.51 24.87
C VAL A 108 12.32 -18.09 25.31
N ASP A 109 11.32 -18.07 24.42
CA ASP A 109 9.93 -18.45 24.72
C ASP A 109 9.36 -19.48 23.72
N GLY A 110 10.14 -19.92 22.73
CA GLY A 110 9.71 -20.88 21.73
C GLY A 110 8.69 -20.34 20.71
N SER A 111 8.38 -19.04 20.73
CA SER A 111 7.41 -18.42 19.84
C SER A 111 7.97 -18.28 18.41
N LEU A 112 7.08 -18.30 17.41
CA LEU A 112 7.45 -18.11 16.01
C LEU A 112 7.55 -16.60 15.69
N VAL A 113 8.78 -16.12 15.46
CA VAL A 113 9.08 -14.72 15.15
C VAL A 113 9.59 -14.56 13.73
N ASN A 114 9.23 -13.44 13.09
CA ASN A 114 9.84 -13.02 11.82
C ASN A 114 11.15 -12.30 12.14
N ARG A 115 12.28 -12.73 11.57
CA ARG A 115 13.54 -11.99 11.65
C ARG A 115 13.58 -10.97 10.51
N VAL A 116 13.76 -9.69 10.86
CA VAL A 116 14.08 -8.60 9.91
C VAL A 116 15.55 -8.71 9.54
#